data_AF-A0AA45AN32-F1
#
_entry.id   AF-A0AA45AN32-F1
#
_cell.length_a   1.000
_cell.length_b   1.000
_cell.length_c   1.000
_cell.angle_alpha   90.00
_cell.angle_beta   90.00
_cell.angle_gamma   90.00
#
_symmetry.space_group_name_H-M   'P 1'
#
loop_
_entity.id
_entity.type
_entity.pdbx_description
1 polymer ?
#
loop_
_entity_poly.entity_id
_entity_poly.type
_entity_poly.pdbx_seq_one_letter_code
_entity_poly.pdbx_strand_id
1 'polypeptide(L)'
;FTKSDKPYWTRPLLYHQPATASAPERVVLQYARRYFVGFGALPRSPHIPPITEAQAEALDALHFLGDKYSVATDFEKGDMQYVNNLAVFHARDGFTDTPEKQRHLVRLWLRDPEKAWATPGDLHERWRQLYDGLDPDTQVFPLEPYIRSESNKGR
;
A
#
# COMPACT_ATOMS: atom_id res chain seq x y z
N PHE A 1 8.81 11.47 -5.81
CA PHE A 1 8.31 12.72 -5.24
C PHE A 1 9.22 13.84 -5.73
N THR A 2 8.84 14.46 -6.84
CA THR A 2 9.61 15.50 -7.53
C THR A 2 8.93 16.82 -7.21
N LYS A 3 9.64 17.71 -6.50
CA LYS A 3 9.31 19.14 -6.29
C LYS A 3 7.87 19.47 -5.86
N SER A 4 7.58 19.28 -4.57
CA SER A 4 6.50 20.02 -3.92
C SER A 4 7.12 20.88 -2.83
N ASP A 5 6.85 22.18 -2.83
CA ASP A 5 7.24 23.11 -1.73
C ASP A 5 6.51 22.79 -0.42
N LYS A 6 5.63 21.79 -0.42
CA LYS A 6 4.93 21.31 0.77
C LYS A 6 5.73 20.18 1.44
N PRO A 7 6.14 20.34 2.70
CA PRO A 7 6.93 19.34 3.40
C PRO A 7 6.12 18.11 3.84
N TYR A 8 4.79 18.20 3.80
CA TYR A 8 3.85 17.10 3.96
C TYR A 8 2.51 17.46 3.28
N TRP A 9 1.62 16.49 3.20
CA TRP A 9 0.26 16.65 2.66
C TRP A 9 -0.72 15.91 3.57
N THR A 10 -1.98 16.33 3.52
CA THR A 10 -3.07 15.74 4.31
C THR A 10 -4.03 15.01 3.39
N ARG A 11 -4.51 13.85 3.85
CA ARG A 11 -5.62 13.13 3.23
C ARG A 11 -6.34 12.26 4.26
N PRO A 12 -7.59 11.86 4.00
CA PRO A 12 -8.22 10.76 4.71
C PRO A 12 -7.44 9.44 4.54
N LEU A 13 -7.47 8.60 5.57
CA LEU A 13 -6.96 7.22 5.50
C LEU A 13 -8.05 6.23 5.08
N LEU A 14 -9.31 6.62 5.23
CA LEU A 14 -10.50 5.89 4.86
C LEU A 14 -11.40 6.81 4.05
N TYR A 15 -12.00 6.29 2.98
CA TYR A 15 -12.99 7.01 2.20
C TYR A 15 -14.27 6.20 2.19
N HIS A 16 -15.34 6.77 2.73
CA HIS A 16 -16.67 6.19 2.58
C HIS A 16 -17.19 6.48 1.16
N GLN A 17 -17.68 5.44 0.50
CA GLN A 17 -18.32 5.53 -0.79
C GLN A 17 -19.76 5.03 -0.64
N PRO A 18 -20.76 5.91 -0.78
CA PRO A 18 -22.14 5.51 -0.67
C PRO A 18 -22.52 4.56 -1.81
N ALA A 19 -23.57 3.77 -1.59
CA ALA A 19 -24.14 2.94 -2.64
C ALA A 19 -24.61 3.81 -3.82
N THR A 20 -24.45 3.29 -5.02
CA THR A 20 -24.98 3.85 -6.27
C THR A 20 -25.88 2.81 -6.95
N ALA A 21 -26.52 3.18 -8.06
CA ALA A 21 -27.32 2.24 -8.84
C ALA A 21 -26.54 1.01 -9.35
N SER A 22 -25.22 1.13 -9.50
CA SER A 22 -24.35 0.09 -10.08
C SER A 22 -23.33 -0.49 -9.10
N ALA A 23 -23.34 -0.05 -7.84
CA ALA A 23 -22.26 -0.33 -6.92
C ALA A 23 -22.72 -0.28 -5.45
N PRO A 24 -22.32 -1.24 -4.60
CA PRO A 24 -22.68 -1.21 -3.19
C PRO A 24 -21.91 -0.12 -2.45
N GLU A 25 -22.41 0.22 -1.27
CA GLU A 25 -21.68 1.00 -0.27
C GLU A 25 -20.39 0.27 0.11
N ARG A 26 -19.30 1.03 0.28
CA ARG A 26 -18.00 0.48 0.68
C ARG A 26 -17.14 1.52 1.38
N VAL A 27 -16.09 1.02 2.04
CA VAL A 27 -15.00 1.84 2.57
C VAL A 27 -13.74 1.53 1.79
N VAL A 28 -13.09 2.57 1.26
CA VAL A 28 -11.79 2.48 0.59
C VAL A 28 -10.67 2.75 1.58
N LEU A 29 -9.71 1.84 1.64
CA LEU A 29 -8.57 1.86 2.55
C LEU A 29 -7.34 2.50 1.89
N GLN A 30 -6.73 3.49 2.57
CA GLN A 30 -5.49 4.16 2.19
C GLN A 30 -4.61 4.44 3.41
N TYR A 31 -4.48 3.42 4.25
CA TYR A 31 -3.79 3.47 5.52
C TYR A 31 -2.35 2.96 5.43
N ALA A 32 -1.43 3.65 6.11
CA ALA A 32 -0.10 3.15 6.41
C ALA A 32 0.46 3.87 7.64
N ARG A 33 0.64 3.13 8.74
CA ARG A 33 1.10 3.68 10.03
C ARG A 33 2.53 4.25 9.98
N ARG A 34 3.40 3.64 9.16
CA ARG A 34 4.83 3.97 9.11
C ARG A 34 5.15 5.44 8.89
N TYR A 35 4.28 6.19 8.21
CA TYR A 35 4.50 7.62 7.95
C TYR A 35 4.40 8.48 9.21
N PHE A 36 3.64 8.00 10.21
CA PHE A 36 3.40 8.71 11.46
C PHE A 36 4.33 8.26 12.60
N VAL A 37 4.93 7.08 12.52
CA VAL A 37 5.75 6.54 13.64
C VAL A 37 7.16 6.12 13.22
N GLY A 38 7.47 6.07 11.93
CA GLY A 38 8.72 5.50 11.42
C GLY A 38 8.72 3.97 11.45
N PHE A 39 9.72 3.36 10.83
CA PHE A 39 9.94 1.91 10.88
C PHE A 39 11.38 1.54 10.50
N GLY A 40 12.12 0.92 11.43
CA GLY A 40 13.50 0.46 11.19
C GLY A 40 14.39 1.59 10.65
N ALA A 41 15.02 1.37 9.49
CA ALA A 41 15.88 2.33 8.82
C ALA A 41 15.15 3.54 8.18
N LEU A 42 13.82 3.59 8.26
CA LEU A 42 12.99 4.69 7.73
C LEU A 42 12.37 5.47 8.90
N PRO A 43 13.09 6.43 9.50
CA PRO A 43 12.56 7.22 10.60
C PRO A 43 11.38 8.09 10.15
N ARG A 44 10.53 8.47 11.10
CA ARG A 44 9.45 9.44 10.87
C ARG A 44 10.05 10.78 10.43
N SER A 45 9.44 11.43 9.43
CA SER A 45 9.83 12.79 9.04
C SER A 45 9.54 13.79 10.17
N PRO A 46 10.51 14.66 10.53
CA PRO A 46 10.29 15.71 11.53
C PRO A 46 9.34 16.80 11.04
N HIS A 47 9.09 16.88 9.74
CA HIS A 47 8.20 17.89 9.15
C HIS A 47 6.71 17.51 9.24
N ILE A 48 6.38 16.26 9.56
CA ILE A 48 5.00 15.84 9.77
C ILE A 48 4.64 16.21 11.22
N PRO A 49 3.60 17.03 11.49
CA PRO A 49 3.18 17.39 12.84
C PRO A 49 2.82 16.16 13.69
N PRO A 50 3.11 16.13 15.01
CA PRO A 50 2.66 15.06 15.90
C PRO A 50 1.17 14.75 15.71
N ILE A 51 0.83 13.46 15.76
CA ILE A 51 -0.58 13.06 15.69
C ILE A 51 -1.23 13.32 17.06
N THR A 52 -2.51 13.65 17.04
CA THR A 52 -3.29 13.77 18.28
C THR A 52 -3.55 12.39 18.90
N GLU A 53 -3.95 12.36 20.17
CA GLU A 53 -4.40 11.13 20.84
C GLU A 53 -5.56 10.46 20.08
N ALA A 54 -6.59 11.22 19.71
CA ALA A 54 -7.70 10.71 18.91
C ALA A 54 -7.25 10.13 17.55
N GLN A 55 -6.23 10.71 16.91
CA GLN A 55 -5.66 10.15 15.68
C GLN A 55 -4.90 8.85 15.97
N ALA A 56 -4.13 8.78 17.06
CA ALA A 56 -3.45 7.56 17.47
C ALA A 56 -4.45 6.43 17.75
N GLU A 57 -5.52 6.72 18.50
CA GLU A 57 -6.62 5.78 18.77
C GLU A 57 -7.29 5.30 17.48
N ALA A 58 -7.54 6.20 16.52
CA ALA A 58 -8.13 5.82 15.23
C ALA A 58 -7.20 4.90 14.41
N LEU A 59 -5.88 5.16 14.43
CA LEU A 59 -4.91 4.26 13.80
C LEU A 59 -4.91 2.89 14.53
N ASP A 60 -5.00 2.88 15.85
CA ASP A 60 -5.01 1.67 16.69
C ASP A 60 -6.25 0.82 16.43
N ALA A 61 -7.41 1.46 16.36
CA ALA A 61 -8.66 0.80 16.00
C ALA A 61 -8.53 0.05 14.66
N LEU A 62 -7.99 0.71 13.62
CA LEU A 62 -7.76 0.07 12.32
C LEU A 62 -6.78 -1.10 12.39
N HIS A 63 -5.70 -0.96 13.17
CA HIS A 63 -4.69 -2.01 13.32
C HIS A 63 -5.26 -3.24 14.03
N PHE A 64 -5.88 -3.05 15.21
CA PHE A 64 -6.39 -4.15 16.01
C PHE A 64 -7.63 -4.81 15.39
N LEU A 65 -8.48 -4.06 14.67
CA LEU A 65 -9.55 -4.67 13.87
C LEU A 65 -8.98 -5.52 12.73
N GLY A 66 -7.98 -5.01 12.02
CA GLY A 66 -7.31 -5.76 10.95
C GLY A 66 -6.66 -7.04 11.45
N ASP A 67 -6.01 -6.99 12.61
CA ASP A 67 -5.39 -8.15 13.26
C ASP A 67 -6.44 -9.18 13.73
N LYS A 68 -7.46 -8.72 14.45
CA LYS A 68 -8.55 -9.57 14.96
C LYS A 68 -9.30 -10.33 13.87
N TYR A 69 -9.52 -9.71 12.72
CA TYR A 69 -10.24 -10.30 11.59
C TYR A 69 -9.29 -10.73 10.46
N SER A 70 -8.00 -10.91 10.76
CA SER A 70 -7.04 -11.39 9.78
C SER A 70 -7.30 -12.84 9.40
N VAL A 71 -6.97 -13.18 8.15
CA VAL A 71 -6.98 -14.55 7.66
C VAL A 71 -5.57 -14.89 7.24
N ALA A 72 -4.95 -15.84 7.94
CA ALA A 72 -3.67 -16.39 7.54
C ALA A 72 -3.89 -17.29 6.31
N THR A 73 -3.10 -17.03 5.27
CA THR A 73 -3.10 -17.85 4.05
C THR A 73 -1.86 -18.73 4.04
N ASP A 74 -2.01 -20.01 3.73
CA ASP A 74 -0.90 -20.92 3.49
C ASP A 74 -0.33 -20.69 2.08
N PHE A 75 0.50 -19.65 1.95
CA PHE A 75 0.95 -19.16 0.64
C PHE A 75 2.27 -19.83 0.23
N GLU A 76 2.15 -20.81 -0.67
CA GLU A 76 3.25 -21.69 -1.08
C GLU A 76 3.89 -21.29 -2.41
N LYS A 77 4.97 -21.98 -2.78
CA LYS A 77 5.66 -21.77 -4.05
C LYS A 77 4.76 -22.19 -5.21
N GLY A 78 4.49 -21.26 -6.12
CA GLY A 78 3.65 -21.50 -7.30
C GLY A 78 2.25 -20.89 -7.17
N ASP A 79 1.84 -20.54 -5.95
CA ASP A 79 0.59 -19.85 -5.72
C ASP A 79 0.62 -18.42 -6.24
N MET A 80 -0.57 -17.90 -6.55
CA MET A 80 -0.79 -16.50 -6.90
C MET A 80 -1.84 -15.90 -5.98
N GLN A 81 -1.51 -14.77 -5.34
CA GLN A 81 -2.42 -14.03 -4.47
C GLN A 81 -2.86 -12.72 -5.14
N TYR A 82 -4.17 -12.58 -5.36
CA TYR A 82 -4.78 -11.33 -5.83
C TYR A 82 -5.40 -10.59 -4.65
N VAL A 83 -4.94 -9.36 -4.43
CA VAL A 83 -5.41 -8.52 -3.32
C VAL A 83 -6.02 -7.24 -3.88
N ASN A 84 -7.30 -6.98 -3.56
CA ASN A 84 -7.87 -5.67 -3.77
C ASN A 84 -7.31 -4.70 -2.73
N ASN A 85 -6.29 -3.93 -3.12
CA ASN A 85 -5.58 -2.98 -2.25
C ASN A 85 -6.47 -1.83 -1.72
N LEU A 86 -7.69 -1.65 -2.25
CA LEU A 86 -8.65 -0.68 -1.74
C LEU A 86 -9.56 -1.25 -0.65
N ALA A 87 -9.64 -2.58 -0.51
CA ALA A 87 -10.60 -3.26 0.36
C ALA A 87 -9.94 -4.02 1.51
N VAL A 88 -8.70 -4.50 1.33
CA VAL A 88 -8.06 -5.46 2.23
C VAL A 88 -6.68 -4.98 2.64
N PHE A 89 -6.40 -5.01 3.96
CA PHE A 89 -5.03 -4.92 4.46
C PHE A 89 -4.29 -6.22 4.18
N HIS A 90 -3.02 -6.10 3.81
CA HIS A 90 -2.13 -7.24 3.63
C HIS A 90 -0.88 -7.02 4.46
N ALA A 91 -0.44 -8.10 5.12
CA ALA A 91 0.74 -8.13 5.96
C ALA A 91 1.43 -9.49 5.78
N ARG A 92 2.58 -9.63 6.43
CA ARG A 92 3.31 -10.89 6.52
C ARG A 92 3.93 -10.95 7.90
N ASP A 93 3.92 -12.15 8.48
CA ASP A 93 4.62 -12.42 9.72
C ASP A 93 6.15 -12.25 9.58
N GLY A 94 6.79 -12.14 10.74
CA GLY A 94 8.24 -12.19 10.86
C GLY A 94 8.76 -13.57 10.44
N PHE A 95 9.87 -13.59 9.70
CA PHE A 95 10.55 -14.80 9.26
C PHE A 95 12.06 -14.52 9.17
N THR A 96 12.87 -15.57 9.13
CA THR A 96 14.33 -15.47 9.05
C THR A 96 14.81 -16.25 7.83
N ASP A 97 15.58 -15.58 6.97
CA ASP A 97 16.21 -16.22 5.83
C ASP A 97 17.43 -17.06 6.27
N THR A 98 17.66 -18.19 5.58
CA THR A 98 18.93 -18.93 5.60
C THR A 98 19.53 -18.96 4.19
N PRO A 99 20.81 -19.35 4.00
CA PRO A 99 21.38 -19.48 2.66
C PRO A 99 20.57 -20.43 1.75
N GLU A 100 19.95 -21.47 2.33
CA GLU A 100 19.16 -22.48 1.62
C GLU A 100 17.67 -22.14 1.52
N LYS A 101 17.16 -21.25 2.39
CA LYS A 101 15.74 -20.89 2.49
C LYS A 101 15.58 -19.38 2.43
N GLN A 102 15.36 -18.88 1.22
CA GLN A 102 15.01 -17.50 0.96
C GLN A 102 13.63 -17.41 0.31
N ARG A 103 12.84 -16.42 0.72
CA ARG A 103 11.49 -16.19 0.14
C ARG A 103 11.57 -15.15 -0.98
N HIS A 104 11.34 -15.58 -2.22
CA HIS A 104 11.26 -14.71 -3.39
C HIS A 104 9.81 -14.54 -3.86
N LEU A 105 9.39 -13.29 -4.10
CA LEU A 105 8.07 -12.96 -4.62
C LEU A 105 8.18 -11.97 -5.78
N VAL A 106 7.34 -12.15 -6.80
CA VAL A 106 7.05 -11.14 -7.80
C VAL A 106 5.76 -10.43 -7.40
N ARG A 107 5.79 -9.09 -7.37
CA ARG A 107 4.63 -8.26 -7.03
C ARG A 107 4.27 -7.35 -8.20
N LEU A 108 3.05 -7.50 -8.70
CA LEU A 108 2.49 -6.63 -9.72
C LEU A 108 1.46 -5.67 -9.12
N TRP A 109 1.41 -4.45 -9.64
CA TRP A 109 0.34 -3.49 -9.35
C TRP A 109 -0.57 -3.43 -10.56
N LEU A 110 -1.77 -4.00 -10.42
CA LEU A 110 -2.72 -4.12 -11.51
C LEU A 110 -3.84 -3.08 -11.37
N ARG A 111 -4.30 -2.54 -12.49
CA ARG A 111 -5.50 -1.71 -12.57
C ARG A 111 -6.17 -1.91 -13.92
N ASP A 112 -7.43 -2.27 -13.88
CA ASP A 112 -8.31 -2.29 -15.04
C ASP A 112 -9.14 -0.99 -15.03
N PRO A 113 -8.96 -0.06 -15.97
CA PRO A 113 -9.71 1.19 -16.01
C PRO A 113 -11.24 1.01 -16.12
N GLU A 114 -11.71 -0.08 -16.70
CA GLU A 114 -13.14 -0.36 -16.89
C GLU A 114 -13.78 -0.97 -15.64
N LYS A 115 -13.00 -1.73 -14.86
CA LYS A 115 -13.49 -2.44 -13.65
C LYS A 115 -13.02 -1.82 -12.34
N ALA A 116 -12.11 -0.85 -12.37
CA ALA A 116 -11.62 -0.17 -11.18
C ALA A 116 -12.77 0.52 -10.43
N TRP A 117 -12.68 0.47 -9.10
CA TRP A 117 -13.57 1.28 -8.27
C TRP A 117 -13.31 2.76 -8.56
N ALA A 118 -14.35 3.58 -8.41
CA ALA A 118 -14.21 5.02 -8.50
C ALA A 118 -13.12 5.48 -7.53
N THR A 119 -12.08 6.14 -8.05
CA THR A 119 -10.99 6.63 -7.22
C THR A 119 -11.47 7.87 -6.44
N PRO A 120 -11.34 7.92 -5.11
CA PRO A 120 -11.59 9.15 -4.35
C PRO A 120 -10.75 10.33 -4.89
N GLY A 121 -11.34 11.52 -4.92
CA GLY A 121 -10.72 12.70 -5.55
C GLY A 121 -9.30 13.00 -5.08
N ASP A 122 -9.06 12.94 -3.76
CA ASP A 122 -7.74 13.16 -3.15
C ASP A 122 -6.66 12.15 -3.60
N LEU A 123 -7.06 11.02 -4.20
CA LEU A 123 -6.17 9.99 -4.68
C LEU A 123 -5.87 10.10 -6.16
N HIS A 124 -6.58 10.95 -6.92
CA HIS A 124 -6.43 11.05 -8.36
C HIS A 124 -4.98 11.32 -8.78
N GLU A 125 -4.31 12.31 -8.20
CA GLU A 125 -2.93 12.63 -8.56
C GLU A 125 -1.97 11.45 -8.33
N ARG A 126 -2.09 10.79 -7.18
CA ARG A 126 -1.28 9.62 -6.84
C ARG A 126 -1.57 8.44 -7.77
N TRP A 127 -2.82 8.24 -8.16
CA TRP A 127 -3.19 7.17 -9.09
C TRP A 127 -2.64 7.45 -10.49
N ARG A 128 -2.70 8.69 -10.95
CA ARG A 128 -2.10 9.09 -12.24
C ARG A 128 -0.60 8.82 -12.25
N GLN A 129 0.12 9.15 -11.19
CA GLN A 129 1.56 8.85 -11.08
C GLN A 129 1.89 7.35 -11.13
N LEU A 130 0.96 6.48 -10.74
CA LEU A 130 1.17 5.03 -10.71
C LEU A 130 0.73 4.34 -12.01
N TYR A 131 -0.30 4.86 -12.68
CA TYR A 131 -0.99 4.14 -13.75
C TYR A 131 -1.04 4.88 -15.09
N ASP A 132 -0.79 6.19 -15.13
CA ASP A 132 -0.80 6.94 -16.38
C ASP A 132 0.58 6.90 -17.04
N GLY A 133 0.61 6.90 -18.38
CA GLY A 133 1.86 6.96 -19.14
C GLY A 133 2.73 5.71 -19.00
N LEU A 134 2.16 4.57 -18.59
CA LEU A 134 2.86 3.30 -18.56
C LEU A 134 3.06 2.76 -19.97
N ASP A 135 4.33 2.59 -20.36
CA ASP A 135 4.73 1.95 -21.60
C ASP A 135 5.14 0.50 -21.28
N PRO A 136 4.57 -0.54 -21.94
CA PRO A 136 5.00 -1.93 -21.78
C PRO A 136 6.52 -2.12 -21.83
N ASP A 137 7.24 -1.37 -22.65
CA ASP A 137 8.69 -1.47 -22.82
C ASP A 137 9.46 -0.89 -21.62
N THR A 138 8.80 -0.11 -20.75
CA THR A 138 9.38 0.46 -19.52
C THR A 138 9.10 -0.37 -18.28
N GLN A 139 8.32 -1.45 -18.40
CA GLN A 139 8.02 -2.34 -17.28
C GLN A 139 9.19 -3.28 -17.02
N VAL A 140 9.63 -3.37 -15.77
CA VAL A 140 10.71 -4.26 -15.36
C VAL A 140 10.16 -5.54 -14.74
N PHE A 141 10.55 -6.67 -15.32
CA PHE A 141 10.32 -8.01 -14.77
C PHE A 141 11.69 -8.62 -14.42
N PRO A 142 12.17 -8.47 -13.18
CA PRO A 142 13.50 -8.96 -12.81
C PRO A 142 13.54 -10.48 -12.89
N LEU A 143 14.51 -11.00 -13.66
CA LEU A 143 14.78 -12.43 -13.75
C LEU A 143 15.51 -12.96 -12.51
N GLU A 144 16.28 -12.10 -11.86
CA GLU A 144 17.06 -12.41 -10.66
C GLU A 144 16.52 -11.65 -9.44
N PRO A 145 16.46 -12.28 -8.26
CA PRO A 145 15.97 -11.64 -7.06
C PRO A 145 16.92 -10.53 -6.59
N TYR A 146 16.37 -9.40 -6.15
CA TYR A 146 17.14 -8.31 -5.55
C TYR A 146 16.40 -7.69 -4.37
N ILE A 147 17.15 -7.17 -3.40
CA ILE A 147 16.58 -6.41 -2.28
C ILE A 147 16.28 -5.00 -2.76
N ARG A 148 15.00 -4.60 -2.75
CA ARG A 148 14.62 -3.23 -3.09
C ARG A 148 15.12 -2.27 -2.01
N SER A 149 15.93 -1.29 -2.41
CA SER A 149 16.48 -0.22 -1.61
C SER A 149 16.10 1.13 -2.20
N GLU A 150 16.35 2.22 -1.47
CA GLU A 150 16.26 3.58 -2.00
C GLU A 150 17.15 3.77 -3.25
N SER A 151 18.28 3.04 -3.34
CA SER A 151 19.27 3.14 -4.42
C SER A 151 18.92 2.38 -5.70
N ASN A 152 17.89 1.52 -5.72
CA ASN A 152 17.54 0.72 -6.90
C ASN A 152 16.03 0.77 -7.25
N LYS A 153 15.34 1.85 -6.88
CA LYS A 153 13.88 1.99 -7.03
C LYS A 153 13.31 1.83 -8.44
N GLY A 154 14.12 2.03 -9.48
CA GLY A 154 13.75 1.92 -10.90
C GLY A 154 14.49 0.84 -11.67
N ARG A 155 15.07 -0.14 -10.96
CA ARG A 155 15.66 -1.34 -11.56
C ARG A 155 14.67 -2.47 -11.68
#